data_AF-A0A8S1DZS6-F1
#
_entry.id   AF-A0A8S1DZS6-F1
#
_cell.length_a   1.000
_cell.length_b   1.000
_cell.length_c   1.000
_cell.angle_alpha   90.00
_cell.angle_beta   90.00
_cell.angle_gamma   90.00
#
_symmetry.space_group_name_H-M   'P 1'
#
loop_
_entity.id
_entity.type
_entity.pdbx_description
1 polymer ?
#
loop_
_entity_poly.entity_id
_entity_poly.type
_entity_poly.pdbx_seq_one_letter_code
_entity_poly.pdbx_strand_id
1 'polypeptide(L)'
;MRLLGFGIVLSVLLTVHGETSYTGEHTIGLQNDIGDNCLSVTFRVEVLNMENNNTVPLPFNLATGKIDGKCARSRQNEASISSTIAENEGRTKTLLFAFRTEEMRVKRVDELRWQLKNVIYTEDYEGNSVAFESDNSSIIFSAPLTQKYVCEDRINVTLHNPDYDFPIVVMFHPEIDVQPYGPKSNSYLCERTRKRTLSESLQNRSTIFCGVILAISSIAHIIGQMVRRHFMPQRKEIYESL
;
A
#
# COMPACT_ATOMS: atom_id res chain seq x y z
N MET A 1 -42.40 -11.69 58.75
CA MET A 1 -41.89 -10.37 58.34
C MET A 1 -40.36 -10.42 58.44
N ARG A 2 -39.66 -10.00 57.38
CA ARG A 2 -38.21 -10.17 57.08
C ARG A 2 -37.85 -11.56 56.51
N LEU A 3 -37.05 -11.72 55.45
CA LEU A 3 -36.56 -10.86 54.37
C LEU A 3 -35.97 -11.87 53.37
N LEU A 4 -36.57 -12.03 52.18
CA LEU A 4 -36.00 -12.84 51.09
C LEU A 4 -34.87 -12.02 50.47
N GLY A 5 -33.63 -12.44 50.71
CA GLY A 5 -32.45 -11.86 50.09
C GLY A 5 -32.41 -12.21 48.61
N PHE A 6 -32.73 -11.24 47.76
CA PHE A 6 -32.46 -11.30 46.33
C PHE A 6 -30.95 -11.14 46.12
N GLY A 7 -30.30 -12.24 45.76
CA GLY A 7 -28.96 -12.21 45.17
C GLY A 7 -29.06 -11.53 43.81
N ILE A 8 -28.61 -10.28 43.73
CA ILE A 8 -28.42 -9.59 42.46
C ILE A 8 -27.22 -10.26 41.78
N VAL A 9 -27.50 -11.09 40.77
CA VAL A 9 -26.49 -11.56 39.83
C VAL A 9 -26.09 -10.34 39.01
N LEU A 10 -24.96 -9.75 39.40
CA LEU A 10 -24.29 -8.71 38.63
C LEU A 10 -23.73 -9.38 37.37
N SER A 11 -24.51 -9.40 36.29
CA SER A 11 -24.01 -9.73 34.96
C SER A 11 -23.00 -8.66 34.57
N VAL A 12 -21.72 -9.00 34.69
CA VAL A 12 -20.61 -8.25 34.11
C VAL A 12 -20.79 -8.32 32.60
N LEU A 13 -21.45 -7.30 32.03
CA LEU A 13 -21.31 -6.96 30.62
C LEU A 13 -19.85 -6.58 30.41
N LEU A 14 -19.07 -7.54 29.91
CA LEU A 14 -17.79 -7.26 29.27
C LEU A 14 -18.10 -6.35 28.08
N THR A 15 -17.87 -5.04 28.25
CA THR A 15 -17.84 -4.08 27.15
C THR A 15 -16.61 -4.37 26.30
N VAL A 16 -16.74 -5.36 25.41
CA VAL A 16 -15.91 -5.45 24.21
C VAL A 16 -16.23 -4.17 23.43
N HIS A 17 -15.31 -3.21 23.44
CA HIS A 17 -15.45 -1.97 22.68
C HIS A 17 -15.70 -2.35 21.22
N GLY A 18 -16.82 -1.87 20.67
CA GLY A 18 -17.46 -2.40 19.50
C GLY A 18 -16.93 -1.74 18.25
N GLU A 19 -15.88 -2.30 17.68
CA GLU A 19 -15.45 -1.94 16.33
C GLU A 19 -16.49 -2.46 15.34
N THR A 20 -16.97 -1.59 14.45
CA THR A 20 -17.97 -1.95 13.45
C THR A 20 -17.31 -2.03 12.07
N SER A 21 -17.52 -3.14 11.38
CA SER A 21 -17.04 -3.30 10.01
C SER A 21 -18.01 -2.67 9.01
N TYR A 22 -17.48 -2.11 7.93
CA TYR A 22 -18.27 -1.63 6.80
C TYR A 22 -17.68 -2.11 5.47
N THR A 23 -18.53 -2.16 4.46
CA THR A 23 -18.15 -2.51 3.09
C THR A 23 -18.65 -1.44 2.12
N GLY A 24 -17.85 -1.17 1.10
CA GLY A 24 -18.19 -0.44 -0.12
C GLY A 24 -17.85 -1.31 -1.33
N GLU A 25 -17.98 -0.80 -2.54
CA GLU A 25 -17.83 -1.60 -3.77
C GLU A 25 -16.50 -2.39 -3.84
N HIS A 26 -15.38 -1.72 -3.55
CA HIS A 26 -14.05 -2.32 -3.49
C HIS A 26 -13.32 -1.98 -2.18
N THR A 27 -14.06 -1.49 -1.20
CA THR A 27 -13.53 -0.96 0.06
C THR A 27 -14.05 -1.80 1.21
N ILE A 28 -13.16 -2.20 2.10
CA ILE A 28 -13.53 -2.76 3.40
C ILE A 28 -12.86 -1.93 4.48
N GLY A 29 -13.52 -1.77 5.62
CA GLY A 29 -12.96 -0.99 6.70
C GLY A 29 -13.61 -1.26 8.04
N LEU A 30 -13.00 -0.66 9.06
CA LEU A 30 -13.40 -0.73 10.45
C LEU A 30 -13.61 0.69 10.96
N GLN A 31 -14.66 0.87 11.75
CA GLN A 31 -14.99 2.09 12.46
C GLN A 31 -14.86 1.90 13.96
N ASN A 32 -14.42 2.94 14.64
CA ASN A 32 -14.41 2.99 16.10
C ASN A 32 -15.83 3.23 16.65
N ASP A 33 -16.00 3.12 17.97
CA ASP A 33 -17.27 3.37 18.68
C ASP A 33 -17.90 4.76 18.39
N ILE A 34 -17.08 5.73 17.94
CA ILE A 34 -17.48 7.11 17.62
C ILE A 34 -18.00 7.24 16.16
N GLY A 35 -17.82 6.21 15.33
CA GLY A 35 -18.16 6.22 13.90
C GLY A 35 -17.04 6.68 12.96
N ASP A 36 -15.86 7.00 13.50
CA ASP A 36 -14.69 7.37 12.69
C ASP A 36 -14.01 6.13 12.08
N ASN A 37 -13.65 6.21 10.80
CA ASN A 37 -12.91 5.16 10.10
C ASN A 37 -11.52 4.97 10.72
N CYS A 38 -11.28 3.86 11.41
CA CYS A 38 -10.00 3.55 12.02
C CYS A 38 -9.04 2.87 11.02
N LEU A 39 -9.59 2.09 10.10
CA LEU A 39 -8.85 1.31 9.12
C LEU A 39 -9.71 1.20 7.87
N SER A 40 -9.13 1.47 6.72
CA SER A 40 -9.80 1.29 5.43
C SER A 40 -8.83 0.80 4.39
N VAL A 41 -9.24 -0.19 3.61
CA VAL A 41 -8.48 -0.70 2.48
C VAL A 41 -9.39 -0.77 1.27
N THR A 42 -8.90 -0.27 0.14
CA THR A 42 -9.60 -0.21 -1.13
C THR A 42 -8.69 -0.79 -2.19
N PHE A 43 -9.05 -1.94 -2.73
CA PHE A 43 -8.37 -2.56 -3.87
C PHE A 43 -9.18 -3.75 -4.37
N ARG A 44 -8.97 -4.12 -5.63
CA ARG A 44 -9.46 -5.39 -6.18
C ARG A 44 -8.43 -6.48 -5.96
N VAL A 45 -8.88 -7.66 -5.55
CA VAL A 45 -8.01 -8.81 -5.30
C VAL A 45 -8.35 -9.95 -6.24
N GLU A 46 -7.33 -10.56 -6.81
CA GLU A 46 -7.41 -11.88 -7.43
C GLU A 46 -6.43 -12.82 -6.73
N VAL A 47 -6.79 -14.09 -6.62
CA VAL A 47 -5.96 -15.14 -6.01
C VAL A 47 -5.66 -16.18 -7.08
N LEU A 48 -4.37 -16.44 -7.30
CA LEU A 48 -3.89 -17.51 -8.18
C LEU A 48 -3.31 -18.62 -7.33
N ASN A 49 -4.02 -19.75 -7.27
CA ASN A 49 -3.46 -21.00 -6.74
C ASN A 49 -2.59 -21.64 -7.83
N MET A 50 -1.29 -21.83 -7.57
CA MET A 50 -0.35 -22.43 -8.53
C MET A 50 -0.25 -23.97 -8.42
N GLU A 51 -1.08 -24.59 -7.59
CA GLU A 51 -1.24 -26.04 -7.55
C GLU A 51 -1.46 -26.60 -8.97
N ASN A 52 -0.74 -27.68 -9.29
CA ASN A 52 -0.80 -28.35 -10.59
C ASN A 52 -0.57 -27.43 -11.82
N ASN A 53 0.30 -26.41 -11.70
CA ASN A 53 0.59 -25.43 -12.76
C ASN A 53 -0.66 -24.67 -13.25
N ASN A 54 -1.65 -24.48 -12.39
CA ASN A 54 -2.78 -23.62 -12.72
C ASN A 54 -2.32 -22.17 -12.95
N THR A 55 -2.83 -21.56 -14.02
CA THR A 55 -2.48 -20.19 -14.45
C THR A 55 -3.66 -19.22 -14.41
N VAL A 56 -4.83 -19.68 -13.96
CA VAL A 56 -6.06 -18.88 -13.99
C VAL A 56 -6.28 -18.22 -12.61
N PRO A 57 -6.15 -16.89 -12.51
CA PRO A 57 -6.47 -16.17 -11.28
C PRO A 57 -7.99 -16.13 -11.06
N LEU A 58 -8.41 -16.25 -9.81
CA LEU A 58 -9.81 -16.19 -9.40
C LEU A 58 -10.09 -14.87 -8.67
N PRO A 59 -11.19 -14.15 -8.98
CA PRO A 59 -11.53 -12.93 -8.29
C PRO A 59 -11.90 -13.21 -6.83
N PHE A 60 -11.34 -12.44 -5.91
CA PHE A 60 -11.67 -12.47 -4.49
C PHE A 60 -12.36 -11.16 -4.11
N ASN A 61 -13.69 -11.19 -3.99
CA ASN A 61 -14.46 -9.99 -3.67
C ASN A 61 -14.50 -9.73 -2.16
N LEU A 62 -13.60 -8.87 -1.70
CA LEU A 62 -13.50 -8.48 -0.29
C LEU A 62 -14.83 -8.02 0.31
N ALA A 63 -15.64 -7.27 -0.44
CA ALA A 63 -16.88 -6.65 0.04
C ALA A 63 -18.03 -7.65 0.26
N THR A 64 -17.96 -8.82 -0.37
CA THR A 64 -18.96 -9.90 -0.19
C THR A 64 -18.67 -10.80 1.01
N GLY A 65 -17.44 -10.76 1.53
CA GLY A 65 -17.04 -11.56 2.68
C GLY A 65 -17.52 -10.99 4.00
N LYS A 66 -17.54 -11.84 5.03
CA LYS A 66 -17.65 -11.41 6.42
C LYS A 66 -16.35 -10.71 6.81
N ILE A 67 -16.46 -9.43 7.15
CA ILE A 67 -15.32 -8.62 7.58
C ILE A 67 -15.11 -8.78 9.08
N ASP A 68 -13.86 -8.99 9.46
CA ASP A 68 -13.44 -8.98 10.86
C ASP A 68 -12.10 -8.23 10.97
N GLY A 69 -11.70 -7.82 12.16
CA GLY A 69 -10.43 -7.16 12.34
C GLY A 69 -10.28 -6.44 13.66
N LYS A 70 -9.22 -5.62 13.71
CA LYS A 70 -8.80 -4.91 14.90
C LYS A 70 -8.18 -3.56 14.54
N CYS A 71 -8.72 -2.50 15.11
CA CYS A 71 -8.15 -1.16 15.04
C CYS A 71 -6.87 -1.05 15.90
N ALA A 72 -5.90 -0.26 15.43
CA ALA A 72 -4.75 0.07 16.25
C ALA A 72 -5.13 1.06 17.38
N ARG A 73 -5.09 0.59 18.63
CA ARG A 73 -5.35 1.43 19.82
C ARG A 73 -4.28 2.51 20.06
N SER A 74 -3.07 2.29 19.56
CA SER A 74 -1.93 3.19 19.66
C SER A 74 -1.13 3.15 18.37
N ARG A 75 -0.30 4.18 18.14
CA ARG A 75 0.58 4.28 16.97
C ARG A 75 1.57 3.12 16.84
N GLN A 76 1.86 2.42 17.93
CA GLN A 76 2.79 1.29 17.96
C GLN A 76 2.09 -0.08 17.89
N ASN A 77 0.75 -0.10 17.95
CA ASN A 77 0.00 -1.34 17.94
C ASN A 77 -0.22 -1.81 16.51
N GLU A 78 -0.35 -3.13 16.36
CA GLU A 78 -0.75 -3.75 15.11
C GLU A 78 -2.24 -3.49 14.84
N ALA A 79 -2.56 -3.29 13.57
CA ALA A 79 -3.92 -3.24 13.05
C ALA A 79 -4.11 -4.41 12.08
N SER A 80 -5.31 -4.97 12.00
CA SER A 80 -5.57 -6.06 11.07
C SER A 80 -6.98 -6.01 10.53
N ILE A 81 -7.17 -6.47 9.31
CA ILE A 81 -8.49 -6.66 8.72
C ILE A 81 -8.49 -7.95 7.92
N SER A 82 -9.57 -8.72 8.03
CA SER A 82 -9.80 -9.91 7.23
C SER A 82 -11.15 -9.86 6.54
N SER A 83 -11.22 -10.57 5.41
CA SER A 83 -12.45 -10.86 4.70
C SER A 83 -12.56 -12.38 4.51
N THR A 84 -13.63 -12.95 5.04
CA THR A 84 -13.93 -14.39 4.95
C THR A 84 -15.10 -14.62 4.01
N ILE A 85 -14.85 -15.34 2.93
CA ILE A 85 -15.85 -15.73 1.93
C ILE A 85 -16.17 -17.21 2.11
N ALA A 86 -17.45 -17.54 2.22
CA ALA A 86 -17.90 -18.92 2.15
C ALA A 86 -18.14 -19.29 0.67
N GLU A 87 -17.52 -20.37 0.23
CA GLU A 87 -17.79 -20.97 -1.08
C GLU A 87 -18.86 -22.06 -0.97
N ASN A 88 -19.35 -22.49 -2.13
CA ASN A 88 -20.19 -23.66 -2.22
C ASN A 88 -19.43 -24.88 -1.67
N GLU A 89 -20.14 -25.87 -1.14
CA GLU A 89 -19.56 -27.10 -0.57
C GLU A 89 -18.95 -26.95 0.84
N GLY A 90 -19.14 -25.80 1.51
CA GLY A 90 -18.73 -25.63 2.92
C GLY A 90 -17.27 -25.26 3.11
N ARG A 91 -16.54 -24.98 2.03
CA ARG A 91 -15.19 -24.39 2.07
C ARG A 91 -15.28 -22.92 2.43
N THR A 92 -14.41 -22.45 3.30
CA THR A 92 -14.28 -21.02 3.60
C THR A 92 -12.87 -20.54 3.27
N LYS A 93 -12.79 -19.36 2.67
CA LYS A 93 -11.53 -18.72 2.28
C LYS A 93 -11.42 -17.39 2.99
N THR A 94 -10.32 -17.16 3.68
CA THR A 94 -10.07 -15.94 4.43
C THR A 94 -8.79 -15.29 3.94
N LEU A 95 -8.88 -14.00 3.60
CA LEU A 95 -7.71 -13.14 3.40
C LEU A 95 -7.57 -12.22 4.61
N LEU A 96 -6.42 -12.25 5.27
CA LEU A 96 -6.06 -11.39 6.39
C LEU A 96 -4.90 -10.47 5.98
N PHE A 97 -5.06 -9.20 6.26
CA PHE A 97 -4.04 -8.16 6.08
C PHE A 97 -3.66 -7.62 7.44
N ALA A 98 -2.39 -7.77 7.83
CA ALA A 98 -1.89 -7.28 9.11
C ALA A 98 -0.87 -6.16 8.90
N PHE A 99 -1.06 -5.07 9.64
CA PHE A 99 -0.29 -3.85 9.57
C PHE A 99 0.45 -3.63 10.87
N ARG A 100 1.68 -3.12 10.77
CA ARG A 100 2.49 -2.71 11.92
C ARG A 100 3.15 -1.38 11.64
N THR A 101 3.60 -0.70 12.68
CA THR A 101 4.49 0.43 12.54
C THR A 101 5.93 0.04 12.84
N GLU A 102 6.86 0.71 12.16
CA GLU A 102 8.29 0.54 12.36
C GLU A 102 8.98 1.88 12.09
N GLU A 103 9.98 2.21 12.91
CA GLU A 103 10.84 3.36 12.65
C GLU A 103 11.83 2.97 11.55
N MET A 104 11.77 3.69 10.43
CA MET A 104 12.63 3.44 9.29
C MET A 104 13.46 4.67 9.00
N ARG A 105 14.76 4.44 8.79
CA ARG A 105 15.68 5.50 8.39
C ARG A 105 15.52 5.78 6.89
N VAL A 106 14.74 6.80 6.55
CA VAL A 106 14.55 7.23 5.17
C VAL A 106 15.54 8.35 4.86
N LYS A 107 16.54 8.04 4.02
CA LYS A 107 17.66 8.91 3.69
C LYS A 107 18.52 9.28 4.92
N ARG A 108 18.11 10.29 5.67
CA ARG A 108 18.85 10.89 6.79
C ARG A 108 18.00 11.17 8.02
N VAL A 109 16.69 10.92 7.95
CA VAL A 109 15.74 11.19 9.04
C VAL A 109 15.05 9.87 9.37
N ASP A 110 14.97 9.58 10.66
CA ASP A 110 14.18 8.46 11.14
C ASP A 110 12.70 8.90 11.11
N GLU A 111 11.90 8.13 10.38
CA GLU A 111 10.49 8.41 10.19
C GLU A 111 9.68 7.18 10.63
N LEU A 112 8.66 7.41 11.46
CA LEU A 112 7.72 6.36 11.84
C LEU A 112 6.79 6.06 10.65
N ARG A 113 6.90 4.85 10.11
CA ARG A 113 6.12 4.40 8.95
C ARG A 113 5.25 3.24 9.37
N TRP A 114 4.06 3.15 8.78
CA TRP A 114 3.31 1.91 8.83
C TRP A 114 3.67 1.06 7.61
N GLN A 115 3.58 -0.25 7.78
CA GLN A 115 3.80 -1.22 6.72
C GLN A 115 2.81 -2.38 6.83
N LEU A 116 2.50 -2.97 5.67
CA LEU A 116 1.84 -4.27 5.62
C LEU A 116 2.87 -5.32 6.03
N LYS A 117 2.69 -5.90 7.22
CA LYS A 117 3.58 -6.88 7.84
C LYS A 117 3.54 -8.20 7.06
N ASN A 118 2.34 -8.74 6.93
CA ASN A 118 2.09 -9.99 6.26
C ASN A 118 0.66 -10.04 5.70
N VAL A 119 0.51 -10.82 4.64
CA VAL A 119 -0.76 -11.25 4.06
C VAL A 119 -0.89 -12.73 4.37
N ILE A 120 -2.03 -13.13 4.92
CA ILE A 120 -2.31 -14.54 5.22
C ILE A 120 -3.55 -14.94 4.46
N TYR A 121 -3.44 -16.01 3.68
CA TYR A 121 -4.54 -16.66 3.00
C TYR A 121 -4.83 -17.99 3.69
N THR A 122 -6.02 -18.14 4.23
CA THR A 122 -6.44 -19.36 4.92
C THR A 122 -7.60 -20.00 4.17
N GLU A 123 -7.52 -21.30 3.97
CA GLU A 123 -8.65 -22.11 3.52
C GLU A 123 -9.03 -23.08 4.63
N ASP A 124 -10.32 -23.16 4.94
CA ASP A 124 -10.87 -24.12 5.91
C ASP A 124 -11.94 -24.97 5.25
N TYR A 125 -11.82 -26.29 5.43
CA TYR A 125 -12.72 -27.30 4.87
C TYR A 125 -12.79 -28.51 5.81
N GLU A 126 -14.01 -28.89 6.21
CA GLU A 126 -14.28 -30.06 7.08
C GLU A 126 -13.44 -30.09 8.38
N GLY A 127 -13.11 -28.92 8.94
CA GLY A 127 -12.32 -28.79 10.16
C GLY A 127 -10.80 -28.85 9.96
N ASN A 128 -10.34 -28.97 8.70
CA ASN A 128 -8.94 -28.81 8.34
C ASN A 128 -8.71 -27.40 7.79
N SER A 129 -7.77 -26.69 8.41
CA SER A 129 -7.38 -25.34 8.00
C SER A 129 -5.94 -25.32 7.50
N VAL A 130 -5.74 -24.75 6.31
CA VAL A 130 -4.43 -24.55 5.69
C VAL A 130 -4.22 -23.05 5.52
N ALA A 131 -3.07 -22.54 5.99
CA ALA A 131 -2.72 -21.13 5.89
C ALA A 131 -1.45 -20.91 5.08
N PHE A 132 -1.48 -19.99 4.12
CA PHE A 132 -0.34 -19.54 3.34
C PHE A 132 0.00 -18.11 3.78
N GLU A 133 1.26 -17.85 4.06
CA GLU A 133 1.74 -16.57 4.58
C GLU A 133 2.77 -15.94 3.63
N SER A 134 2.75 -14.61 3.52
CA SER A 134 3.77 -13.87 2.77
C SER A 134 5.10 -13.86 3.51
N ASP A 135 6.20 -14.00 2.77
CA ASP A 135 7.53 -13.91 3.37
C ASP A 135 7.79 -12.56 4.04
N ASN A 136 8.35 -12.60 5.25
CA ASN A 136 8.74 -11.40 6.02
C ASN A 136 9.94 -10.63 5.41
N SER A 137 10.51 -11.10 4.29
CA SER A 137 11.74 -10.55 3.71
C SER A 137 11.55 -9.28 2.88
N SER A 138 10.33 -8.97 2.44
CA SER A 138 10.08 -7.79 1.60
C SER A 138 8.91 -6.95 2.12
N ILE A 139 9.15 -5.66 2.27
CA ILE A 139 8.11 -4.68 2.61
C ILE A 139 7.15 -4.58 1.41
N ILE A 140 5.91 -5.05 1.59
CA ILE A 140 4.89 -5.07 0.54
C ILE A 140 4.34 -3.67 0.31
N PHE A 141 3.75 -3.07 1.35
CA PHE A 141 3.27 -1.69 1.37
C PHE A 141 3.94 -0.94 2.52
N SER A 142 4.34 0.32 2.29
CA SER A 142 4.71 1.21 3.40
C SER A 142 4.43 2.67 3.08
N ALA A 143 4.00 3.41 4.09
CA ALA A 143 3.83 4.86 4.03
C ALA A 143 4.11 5.51 5.39
N PRO A 144 4.41 6.82 5.42
CA PRO A 144 4.47 7.58 6.67
C PRO A 144 3.20 7.42 7.50
N LEU A 145 3.33 7.39 8.83
CA LEU A 145 2.19 7.19 9.73
C LEU A 145 1.03 8.18 9.50
N THR A 146 1.36 9.40 9.07
CA THR A 146 0.42 10.50 8.87
C THR A 146 -0.20 10.53 7.47
N GLN A 147 0.09 9.54 6.62
CA GLN A 147 -0.32 9.52 5.22
C GLN A 147 -1.02 8.19 4.86
N LYS A 148 -2.00 8.27 3.96
CA LYS A 148 -2.58 7.09 3.31
C LYS A 148 -1.69 6.63 2.16
N TYR A 149 -1.68 5.35 1.84
CA TYR A 149 -0.89 4.81 0.73
C TYR A 149 -1.75 4.72 -0.52
N VAL A 150 -1.27 5.27 -1.63
CA VAL A 150 -1.96 5.22 -2.92
C VAL A 150 -1.03 4.60 -3.97
N CYS A 151 -1.52 3.62 -4.72
CA CYS A 151 -0.79 3.02 -5.84
C CYS A 151 -1.70 2.74 -7.03
N GLU A 152 -1.24 3.13 -8.22
CA GLU A 152 -1.96 2.92 -9.48
C GLU A 152 -1.43 1.71 -10.25
N ASP A 153 -0.38 1.07 -9.74
CA ASP A 153 0.22 -0.10 -10.36
C ASP A 153 -0.22 -1.37 -9.64
N ARG A 154 -0.28 -2.48 -10.39
CA ARG A 154 -0.54 -3.81 -9.82
C ARG A 154 0.60 -4.25 -8.92
N ILE A 155 0.25 -4.88 -7.79
CA ILE A 155 1.20 -5.44 -6.84
C ILE A 155 0.86 -6.92 -6.65
N ASN A 156 1.86 -7.78 -6.74
CA ASN A 156 1.69 -9.22 -6.54
C ASN A 156 2.47 -9.64 -5.30
N VAL A 157 1.84 -10.44 -4.45
CA VAL A 157 2.45 -11.01 -3.24
C VAL A 157 2.35 -12.52 -3.33
N THR A 158 3.49 -13.18 -3.17
CA THR A 158 3.56 -14.64 -3.15
C THR A 158 3.47 -15.10 -1.71
N LEU A 159 2.61 -16.08 -1.46
CA LEU A 159 2.37 -16.70 -0.17
C LEU A 159 2.88 -18.13 -0.20
N HIS A 160 3.51 -18.54 0.89
CA HIS A 160 4.12 -19.85 1.06
C HIS A 160 3.52 -20.57 2.27
N ASN A 161 3.50 -21.90 2.19
CA ASN A 161 3.19 -22.75 3.33
C ASN A 161 4.31 -23.82 3.42
N PRO A 162 4.86 -24.10 4.61
CA PRO A 162 5.94 -25.07 4.77
C PRO A 162 5.56 -26.52 4.42
N ASP A 163 4.28 -26.85 4.48
CA ASP A 163 3.73 -28.19 4.22
C ASP A 163 3.38 -28.41 2.73
N TYR A 164 3.41 -27.34 1.91
CA TYR A 164 3.01 -27.38 0.50
C TYR A 164 4.08 -26.78 -0.42
N ASP A 165 4.50 -27.54 -1.43
CA ASP A 165 5.54 -27.13 -2.39
C ASP A 165 5.06 -26.12 -3.44
N PHE A 166 3.77 -25.76 -3.46
CA PHE A 166 3.21 -24.77 -4.37
C PHE A 166 2.86 -23.46 -3.65
N PRO A 167 3.15 -22.31 -4.26
CA PRO A 167 2.77 -21.01 -3.71
C PRO A 167 1.35 -20.59 -4.13
N ILE A 168 0.81 -19.62 -3.40
CA ILE A 168 -0.40 -18.88 -3.78
C ILE A 168 -0.01 -17.43 -4.05
N VAL A 169 -0.44 -16.88 -5.18
CA VAL A 169 -0.15 -15.48 -5.54
C VAL A 169 -1.39 -14.63 -5.35
N VAL A 170 -1.31 -13.64 -4.45
CA VAL A 170 -2.34 -12.62 -4.25
C VAL A 170 -2.01 -11.41 -5.10
N MET A 171 -2.93 -11.05 -5.99
CA MET A 171 -2.77 -9.99 -6.98
C MET A 171 -3.66 -8.80 -6.61
N PHE A 172 -3.03 -7.69 -6.22
CA PHE A 172 -3.67 -6.42 -5.92
C PHE A 172 -3.77 -5.58 -7.19
N HIS A 173 -4.99 -5.25 -7.59
CA HIS A 173 -5.26 -4.43 -8.76
C HIS A 173 -5.61 -2.98 -8.38
N PRO A 174 -5.20 -2.00 -9.19
CA PRO A 174 -5.55 -0.61 -8.97
C PRO A 174 -7.06 -0.37 -9.12
N GLU A 175 -7.60 0.66 -8.47
CA GLU A 175 -6.91 1.65 -7.61
C GLU A 175 -6.64 1.10 -6.20
N ILE A 176 -5.39 1.15 -5.73
CA ILE A 176 -4.99 0.70 -4.39
C ILE A 176 -4.94 1.91 -3.46
N ASP A 177 -5.83 1.97 -2.47
CA ASP A 177 -5.85 2.97 -1.38
C ASP A 177 -5.87 2.25 -0.03
N VAL A 178 -4.88 2.50 0.82
CA VAL A 178 -4.70 1.79 2.10
C VAL A 178 -4.43 2.77 3.22
N GLN A 179 -5.20 2.63 4.30
CA GLN A 179 -5.16 3.52 5.45
C GLN A 179 -5.42 2.71 6.74
N PRO A 180 -4.36 2.22 7.41
CA PRO A 180 -4.51 1.37 8.59
C PRO A 180 -4.59 2.10 9.94
N TYR A 181 -4.30 3.41 9.98
CA TYR A 181 -4.13 4.19 11.22
C TYR A 181 -4.97 5.48 11.26
N GLY A 182 -6.28 5.33 11.14
CA GLY A 182 -7.30 6.39 11.21
C GLY A 182 -7.32 7.30 9.99
N PRO A 183 -8.27 8.25 9.90
CA PRO A 183 -8.40 9.13 8.75
C PRO A 183 -7.20 10.10 8.68
N LYS A 184 -6.80 10.43 7.46
CA LYS A 184 -5.64 11.25 7.10
C LYS A 184 -5.95 11.97 5.79
N SER A 185 -5.60 13.24 5.72
CA SER A 185 -5.82 14.07 4.54
C SER A 185 -4.73 13.93 3.47
N ASN A 186 -3.52 13.54 3.88
CA ASN A 186 -2.36 13.46 3.00
C ASN A 186 -2.20 12.05 2.42
N SER A 187 -1.81 11.97 1.14
CA SER A 187 -1.49 10.71 0.46
C SER A 187 0.00 10.56 0.18
N TYR A 188 0.47 9.33 0.29
CA TYR A 188 1.80 8.87 -0.10
C TYR A 188 1.67 8.03 -1.35
N LEU A 189 2.23 8.50 -2.46
CA LEU A 189 2.25 7.75 -3.71
C LEU A 189 3.33 6.65 -3.65
N CYS A 190 2.97 5.43 -4.01
CA CYS A 190 3.91 4.33 -4.08
C CYS A 190 5.09 4.64 -5.02
N GLU A 191 6.27 4.12 -4.70
CA GLU A 191 7.49 4.49 -5.41
C GLU A 191 7.44 4.06 -6.89
N ARG A 192 6.74 2.96 -7.18
CA ARG A 192 6.53 2.46 -8.55
C ARG A 192 5.74 3.46 -9.40
N THR A 193 4.58 3.91 -8.91
CA THR A 193 3.75 4.88 -9.63
C THR A 193 4.45 6.22 -9.73
N ARG A 194 5.17 6.64 -8.68
CA ARG A 194 6.00 7.84 -8.71
C ARG A 194 7.10 7.78 -9.78
N LYS A 195 7.78 6.64 -9.95
CA LYS A 195 8.79 6.46 -11.00
C LYS A 195 8.17 6.48 -12.39
N ARG A 196 7.02 5.80 -12.57
CA ARG A 196 6.27 5.77 -13.83
C ARG A 196 5.83 7.18 -14.25
N THR A 197 5.10 7.88 -13.39
CA THR A 197 4.63 9.26 -13.64
C THR A 197 5.77 10.22 -13.94
N LEU A 198 6.90 10.11 -13.24
CA LEU A 198 8.09 10.89 -13.54
C LEU A 198 8.65 10.58 -14.94
N SER A 199 8.74 9.29 -15.29
CA SER A 199 9.25 8.87 -16.61
C SER A 199 8.33 9.31 -17.75
N GLU A 200 7.02 9.22 -17.57
CA GLU A 200 6.01 9.70 -18.53
C GLU A 200 6.13 11.22 -18.72
N SER A 201 6.35 11.97 -17.64
CA SER A 201 6.57 13.42 -17.69
C SER A 201 7.84 13.80 -18.46
N LEU A 202 8.93 13.04 -18.31
CA LEU A 202 10.18 13.25 -19.03
C LEU A 202 10.07 12.91 -20.53
N GLN A 203 9.30 11.87 -20.86
CA GLN A 203 9.02 11.47 -22.24
C GLN A 203 7.96 12.35 -22.92
N ASN A 204 7.36 13.28 -22.18
CA ASN A 204 6.37 14.18 -22.75
C ASN A 204 6.98 15.01 -23.89
N ARG A 205 6.26 15.12 -25.01
CA ARG A 205 6.73 15.80 -26.22
C ARG A 205 7.15 17.24 -25.94
N SER A 206 6.46 17.92 -25.01
CA SER A 206 6.80 19.27 -24.57
C SER A 206 8.16 19.32 -23.87
N THR A 207 8.44 18.39 -22.95
CA THR A 207 9.72 18.29 -22.23
C THR A 207 10.87 18.02 -23.18
N ILE A 208 10.68 17.09 -24.12
CA ILE A 208 11.69 16.76 -25.15
C ILE A 208 11.97 17.99 -26.03
N PHE A 209 10.91 18.68 -26.49
CA PHE A 209 11.04 19.87 -27.32
C PHE A 209 11.76 21.00 -26.60
N CYS A 210 11.42 21.26 -25.32
CA CYS A 210 12.15 22.23 -24.50
C CYS A 210 13.63 21.85 -24.35
N GLY A 211 13.94 20.57 -24.11
CA GLY A 211 15.32 20.08 -24.03
C GLY A 211 16.12 20.32 -25.32
N VAL A 212 15.52 20.05 -26.48
CA VAL A 212 16.15 20.28 -27.79
C VAL A 212 16.40 21.77 -28.04
N ILE A 213 15.41 22.63 -27.76
CA ILE A 213 15.58 24.08 -27.92
C ILE A 213 16.70 24.61 -27.02
N LEU A 214 16.75 24.17 -25.76
CA LEU A 214 17.80 24.57 -24.83
C LEU A 214 19.19 24.10 -25.28
N ALA A 215 19.29 22.89 -25.85
CA ALA A 215 20.56 22.39 -26.39
C ALA A 215 21.03 23.23 -27.58
N ILE A 216 20.14 23.49 -28.54
CA ILE A 216 20.47 24.29 -29.74
C ILE A 216 20.83 25.72 -29.36
N SER A 217 20.07 26.35 -28.45
CA SER A 217 20.35 27.73 -28.02
C SER A 217 21.68 27.83 -27.28
N SER A 218 22.02 26.83 -26.46
CA SER A 218 23.31 26.75 -25.76
C SER A 218 24.47 26.63 -26.75
N ILE A 219 24.37 25.74 -27.73
CA ILE A 219 25.39 25.56 -28.78
C ILE A 219 25.54 26.83 -29.61
N ALA A 220 24.42 27.41 -30.06
CA ALA A 220 24.42 28.64 -30.84
C ALA A 220 25.04 29.80 -30.07
N HIS A 221 24.78 29.90 -28.76
CA HIS A 221 25.36 30.94 -27.92
C HIS A 221 26.88 30.74 -27.72
N ILE A 222 27.35 29.50 -27.52
CA ILE A 222 28.78 29.19 -27.40
C ILE A 222 29.51 29.52 -28.71
N ILE A 223 29.00 29.04 -29.85
CA ILE A 223 29.60 29.30 -31.17
C ILE A 223 29.55 30.80 -31.47
N GLY A 224 28.41 31.46 -31.23
CA GLY A 224 28.25 32.89 -31.44
C GLY A 224 29.24 33.71 -30.61
N GLN A 225 29.46 33.36 -29.35
CA GLN A 225 30.48 34.03 -28.53
C GLN A 225 31.91 33.74 -29.00
N MET A 226 32.22 32.52 -29.42
CA MET A 226 33.55 32.19 -29.96
C MET A 226 33.84 32.96 -31.24
N VAL A 227 32.89 32.99 -32.19
CA VAL A 227 33.02 33.73 -33.44
C VAL A 227 33.14 35.23 -33.17
N ARG A 228 32.30 35.81 -32.30
CA ARG A 228 32.41 37.22 -31.90
C ARG A 228 33.78 37.57 -31.32
N ARG A 229 34.36 36.69 -30.49
CA ARG A 229 35.72 36.87 -29.94
C ARG A 229 36.80 36.75 -31.01
N HIS A 230 36.60 35.91 -32.02
CA HIS A 230 37.57 35.72 -33.08
C HIS A 230 37.60 36.88 -34.10
N PHE A 231 36.45 37.49 -34.37
CA PHE A 231 36.30 38.57 -35.37
C PHE A 231 36.35 40.00 -34.82
N MET A 232 36.44 40.20 -33.50
CA MET A 232 36.72 41.52 -32.91
C MET A 232 38.22 41.66 -32.57
N PRO A 233 39.02 42.34 -33.41
CA PRO A 233 40.48 42.43 -33.26
C PRO A 233 40.96 43.44 -32.21
N GLN A 234 40.06 44.12 -31.47
CA GLN A 234 40.41 45.17 -30.51
C GLN A 234 41.27 44.72 -29.31
N ARG A 235 41.57 43.42 -29.18
CA ARG A 235 42.59 42.92 -28.24
C ARG A 235 43.93 42.55 -28.87
N LYS A 236 44.06 42.49 -30.20
CA LYS A 236 45.37 42.25 -30.83
C LYS A 236 46.29 43.47 -30.71
N GLU A 237 45.74 44.68 -30.75
CA GLU A 237 46.52 45.92 -30.61
C GLU A 237 47.16 46.10 -29.21
N ILE A 238 46.61 45.49 -28.15
CA ILE A 238 47.17 45.59 -26.79
C ILE A 238 48.33 44.61 -26.57
N TYR A 239 48.40 43.51 -27.34
CA TYR A 239 49.50 42.54 -27.25
C TYR A 239 50.63 42.80 -28.27
N GLU A 240 50.38 43.60 -29.31
CA GLU A 240 51.42 44.06 -30.24
C GLU A 240 52.09 45.38 -29.80
N SER A 241 51.60 46.02 -28.72
CA SER A 241 52.14 47.26 -28.16
C SER A 241 52.90 47.10 -26.83
N LEU A 242 53.29 45.87 -26.48
CA LEU A 242 54.12 45.52 -25.31
C LEU A 242 55.38 44.79 -25.78
#